data_AF-A0A915PNQ6-F1
#
_entry.id   AF-A0A915PNQ6-F1
#
_cell.length_a   1.000
_cell.length_b   1.000
_cell.length_c   1.000
_cell.angle_alpha   90.00
_cell.angle_beta   90.00
_cell.angle_gamma   90.00
#
_symmetry.space_group_name_H-M   'P 1'
#
loop_
_entity.id
_entity.type
_entity.pdbx_description
1 polymer ?
#
loop_
_entity_poly.entity_id
_entity_poly.type
_entity_poly.pdbx_seq_one_letter_code
_entity_poly.pdbx_strand_id
1 'polypeptide(L)'
;MERRKALWMDVDKNYYDIRDILACKQSLKCLFSNPLPREIFHLIGQRAPDVEEGFCQADLPLFMIRTLPSCRVVPPVEFSPIQMQVLRAAPEHVDVMHLNQFYFILSRHIVKLVPDEDGRALAETALFSFLQRSGWILNCALHQGSKSKKIDSTEAQLYREAFNCAMQFSRWFNSRQAICRKRDSSHLD
;
A
#
# COMPACT_ATOMS: atom_id res chain seq x y z
N MET A 1 6.00 29.71 36.85
CA MET A 1 6.27 28.36 36.30
C MET A 1 5.14 28.04 35.33
N GLU A 2 5.27 28.47 34.07
CA GLU A 2 4.25 28.26 33.04
C GLU A 2 4.19 26.78 32.66
N ARG A 3 3.05 26.15 32.91
CA ARG A 3 2.74 24.82 32.40
C ARG A 3 2.63 24.93 30.88
N ARG A 4 3.68 24.52 30.15
CA ARG A 4 3.60 24.26 28.71
C ARG A 4 2.46 23.26 28.49
N LYS A 5 1.32 23.75 27.97
CA LYS A 5 0.29 22.87 27.40
C LYS A 5 0.99 22.11 26.28
N ALA A 6 1.07 20.79 26.40
CA ALA A 6 1.49 19.95 25.28
C ALA A 6 0.56 20.30 24.11
N LEU A 7 1.14 20.83 23.04
CA LEU A 7 0.42 21.09 21.80
C LEU A 7 0.20 19.71 21.17
N TRP A 8 -0.98 19.12 21.36
CA TRP A 8 -1.35 17.89 20.68
C TRP A 8 -1.57 18.27 19.22
N MET A 9 -0.57 18.01 18.38
CA MET A 9 -0.71 18.13 16.93
C MET A 9 -1.54 16.95 16.45
N ASP A 10 -2.69 17.24 15.84
CA ASP A 10 -3.44 16.24 15.11
C ASP A 10 -2.66 15.88 13.83
N VAL A 11 -2.43 14.59 13.64
CA VAL A 11 -1.66 14.06 12.51
C VAL A 11 -2.46 12.95 11.84
N ASP A 12 -2.25 12.76 10.54
CA ASP A 12 -2.90 11.66 9.80
C ASP A 12 -2.65 10.32 10.51
N LYS A 13 -3.64 9.43 10.48
CA LYS A 13 -3.55 8.09 11.12
C LYS A 13 -2.33 7.30 10.66
N ASN A 14 -1.87 7.52 9.43
CA ASN A 14 -0.72 6.85 8.84
C ASN A 14 0.60 7.62 9.01
N TYR A 15 0.64 8.72 9.77
CA TYR A 15 1.83 9.57 9.91
C TYR A 15 3.09 8.79 10.31
N TYR A 16 2.94 7.73 11.12
CA TYR A 16 4.05 6.87 11.56
C TYR A 16 4.15 5.52 10.82
N ASP A 17 3.29 5.25 9.82
CA ASP A 17 3.41 4.03 9.02
C ASP A 17 4.57 4.17 8.03
N ILE A 18 5.66 3.45 8.30
CA ILE A 18 6.87 3.45 7.46
C ILE A 18 6.55 3.07 6.02
N ARG A 19 5.60 2.16 5.77
CA ARG A 19 5.25 1.74 4.41
C ARG A 19 4.49 2.83 3.67
N ASP A 20 3.65 3.57 4.37
CA ASP A 20 2.96 4.75 3.82
C ASP A 20 3.98 5.84 3.46
N ILE A 21 4.96 6.09 4.33
CA ILE A 21 6.06 7.03 4.07
C ILE A 21 6.88 6.61 2.85
N LEU A 22 7.25 5.33 2.75
CA LEU A 22 8.01 4.80 1.62
C LEU A 22 7.21 4.84 0.31
N ALA A 23 5.92 4.53 0.35
CA ALA A 23 5.03 4.64 -0.80
C ALA A 23 4.90 6.10 -1.25
N CYS A 24 4.73 7.03 -0.30
CA CYS A 24 4.62 8.46 -0.57
C CYS A 24 5.90 9.11 -1.12
N LYS A 25 7.06 8.44 -0.98
CA LYS A 25 8.33 8.90 -1.57
C LYS A 25 8.36 8.69 -3.09
N GLN A 26 7.54 7.80 -3.64
CA GLN A 26 7.54 7.51 -5.08
C GLN A 26 7.13 8.75 -5.88
N SER A 27 7.86 9.00 -6.97
CA SER A 27 7.60 10.13 -7.86
C SER A 27 6.46 9.81 -8.83
N LEU A 28 5.54 10.77 -9.01
CA LEU A 28 4.47 10.71 -9.99
C LEU A 28 4.62 11.84 -11.00
N LYS A 29 4.23 11.54 -12.23
CA LYS A 29 4.15 12.54 -13.31
C LYS A 29 3.01 13.50 -13.03
N CYS A 30 3.35 14.79 -13.02
CA CYS A 30 2.43 15.88 -12.74
C CYS A 30 2.43 16.87 -13.89
N LEU A 31 1.24 17.36 -14.24
CA LEU A 31 1.03 18.42 -15.22
C LEU A 31 0.47 19.64 -14.49
N PHE A 32 1.13 20.78 -14.66
CA PHE A 32 0.73 22.05 -14.08
C PHE A 32 0.28 23.02 -15.17
N SER A 33 -0.87 23.65 -14.96
CA SER A 33 -1.35 24.73 -15.83
C SER A 33 -0.58 26.04 -15.65
N ASN A 34 0.00 26.24 -14.47
CA ASN A 34 0.88 27.38 -14.18
C ASN A 34 2.24 26.85 -13.70
N PRO A 35 3.36 27.45 -14.12
CA PRO A 35 4.68 27.03 -13.69
C PRO A 35 4.82 27.19 -12.17
N LEU A 36 5.34 26.14 -11.52
CA LEU A 36 5.71 26.20 -10.10
C LEU A 36 6.97 27.06 -9.90
N PRO A 37 7.14 27.72 -8.73
CA PRO A 37 8.38 28.38 -8.38
C PRO A 37 9.59 27.45 -8.49
N ARG A 38 10.70 27.96 -9.05
CA ARG A 38 11.92 27.17 -9.32
C ARG A 38 12.51 26.57 -8.05
N GLU A 39 12.32 27.25 -6.92
CA GLU A 39 12.78 26.85 -5.59
C GLU A 39 12.20 25.50 -5.15
N ILE A 40 10.96 25.18 -5.56
CA ILE A 40 10.32 23.89 -5.21
C ILE A 40 11.11 22.72 -5.80
N PHE A 41 11.62 22.88 -7.03
CA PHE A 41 12.40 21.83 -7.69
C PHE A 41 13.79 21.66 -7.07
N HIS A 42 14.39 22.74 -6.56
CA HIS A 42 15.65 22.65 -5.81
C HIS A 42 15.50 21.86 -4.50
N LEU A 43 14.35 21.94 -3.82
CA LEU A 43 14.09 21.18 -2.58
C LEU A 43 14.11 19.66 -2.79
N ILE A 44 13.79 19.21 -4.01
CA ILE A 44 13.81 17.80 -4.40
C ILE A 44 15.04 17.42 -5.23
N GLY A 45 16.00 18.34 -5.40
CA GLY A 45 17.21 18.10 -6.17
C GLY A 45 16.97 17.93 -7.67
N GLN A 46 15.87 18.47 -8.21
CA GLN A 46 15.54 18.43 -9.62
C GLN A 46 15.77 19.79 -10.29
N ARG A 47 16.03 19.79 -11.59
CA ARG A 47 15.98 21.03 -12.38
C ARG A 47 14.53 21.42 -12.62
N ALA A 48 14.25 22.72 -12.58
CA ALA A 48 12.95 23.23 -12.96
C ALA A 48 12.64 22.80 -14.41
N PRO A 49 11.43 22.27 -14.69
CA PRO A 49 11.06 21.87 -16.04
C PRO A 49 10.85 23.10 -16.92
N ASP A 50 11.13 22.95 -18.20
CA ASP A 50 10.72 23.92 -19.20
C ASP A 50 9.19 23.81 -19.42
N VAL A 51 8.58 24.92 -19.85
CA VAL A 51 7.15 24.97 -20.15
C VAL A 51 6.96 24.57 -21.61
N GLU A 52 6.27 23.46 -21.86
CA GLU A 52 5.93 22.97 -23.19
C GLU A 52 4.41 23.05 -23.39
N GLU A 53 3.97 23.61 -24.53
CA GLU A 53 2.54 23.69 -24.90
C GLU A 53 1.62 24.36 -23.85
N GLY A 54 2.17 25.26 -23.04
CA GLY A 54 1.42 25.94 -21.97
C GLY A 54 1.24 25.13 -20.68
N PHE A 55 1.85 23.94 -20.59
CA PHE A 55 1.90 23.14 -19.37
C PHE A 55 3.34 22.93 -18.92
N CYS A 56 3.53 22.81 -17.61
CA CYS A 56 4.80 22.40 -17.02
C CYS A 56 4.67 20.96 -16.55
N GLN A 57 5.55 20.07 -17.02
CA GLN A 57 5.58 18.66 -16.62
C GLN A 57 6.71 18.41 -15.62
N ALA A 58 6.40 17.80 -14.48
CA ALA A 58 7.41 17.43 -13.49
C ALA A 58 7.13 16.10 -12.81
N ASP A 59 8.20 15.43 -12.38
CA ASP A 59 8.13 14.20 -11.59
C ASP A 59 8.29 14.53 -10.11
N LEU A 60 7.17 14.62 -9.38
CA LEU A 60 7.18 15.03 -7.97
C LEU A 60 6.89 13.85 -7.04
N PRO A 61 7.54 13.78 -5.86
CA PRO A 61 7.16 12.82 -4.83
C PRO A 61 5.70 12.99 -4.39
N LEU A 62 4.99 11.88 -4.22
CA LEU A 62 3.58 11.85 -3.84
C LEU A 62 3.25 12.65 -2.57
N PHE A 63 4.14 12.68 -1.57
CA PHE A 63 3.92 13.48 -0.36
C PHE A 63 3.83 14.99 -0.64
N MET A 64 4.49 15.51 -1.68
CA MET A 64 4.46 16.93 -2.04
C MET A 64 3.22 17.28 -2.85
N ILE A 65 2.84 16.42 -3.80
CA ILE A 65 1.74 16.65 -4.74
C ILE A 65 0.46 17.07 -4.02
N ARG A 66 0.15 16.42 -2.89
CA ARG A 66 -1.05 16.70 -2.08
C ARG A 66 -1.17 18.13 -1.57
N THR A 67 -0.06 18.84 -1.49
CA THR A 67 0.01 20.21 -0.97
C THR A 67 0.04 21.26 -2.09
N LEU A 68 0.20 20.84 -3.34
CA LEU A 68 0.37 21.73 -4.47
C LEU A 68 -0.99 22.04 -5.12
N PRO A 69 -1.32 23.32 -5.36
CA PRO A 69 -2.54 23.70 -6.06
C PRO A 69 -2.44 23.36 -7.55
N SER A 70 -3.61 23.11 -8.17
CA SER A 70 -3.76 23.01 -9.64
C SER A 70 -2.84 21.97 -10.32
N CYS A 71 -2.53 20.88 -9.62
CA CYS A 71 -1.74 19.77 -10.15
C CYS A 71 -2.65 18.70 -10.76
N ARG A 72 -2.50 18.40 -12.04
CA ARG A 72 -3.11 17.22 -12.66
C ARG A 72 -2.11 16.06 -12.61
N VAL A 73 -2.43 15.04 -11.82
CA VAL A 73 -1.59 13.84 -11.73
C VAL A 73 -1.87 12.93 -12.91
N VAL A 74 -0.81 12.42 -13.53
CA VAL A 74 -0.87 11.35 -14.53
C VAL A 74 -0.61 10.04 -13.78
N PRO A 75 -1.61 9.13 -13.73
CA PRO A 75 -1.43 7.84 -13.07
C PRO A 75 -0.25 7.06 -13.66
N PRO A 76 0.57 6.40 -12.82
CA PRO A 76 1.58 5.47 -13.29
C PRO A 76 1.01 4.35 -14.17
N VAL A 77 1.88 3.73 -14.96
CA VAL A 77 1.48 2.73 -15.97
C VAL A 77 0.82 1.50 -15.36
N GLU A 78 1.20 1.14 -14.13
CA GLU A 78 0.60 0.07 -13.34
C GLU A 78 -0.88 0.33 -12.97
N PHE A 79 -1.33 1.58 -13.06
CA PHE A 79 -2.72 2.00 -12.87
C PHE A 79 -3.41 2.35 -14.19
N SER A 80 -2.82 2.01 -15.33
CA SER A 80 -3.44 2.22 -16.63
C SER A 80 -4.74 1.40 -16.77
N PRO A 81 -5.72 1.85 -17.58
CA PRO A 81 -6.97 1.12 -17.79
C PRO A 81 -6.76 -0.34 -18.23
N ILE A 82 -5.76 -0.60 -19.07
CA ILE A 82 -5.41 -1.95 -19.53
C ILE A 82 -4.95 -2.81 -18.35
N GLN A 83 -4.02 -2.30 -17.53
CA GLN A 83 -3.54 -3.05 -16.36
C GLN A 83 -4.66 -3.28 -15.34
N MET A 84 -5.53 -2.30 -15.12
CA MET A 84 -6.69 -2.44 -14.26
C MET A 84 -7.68 -3.50 -14.77
N GLN A 85 -7.93 -3.58 -16.08
CA GLN A 85 -8.76 -4.62 -16.68
C GLN A 85 -8.15 -6.02 -16.49
N VAL A 86 -6.84 -6.17 -16.72
CA VAL A 86 -6.12 -7.44 -16.49
C VAL A 86 -6.21 -7.85 -15.02
N LEU A 87 -5.94 -6.91 -14.11
CA LEU A 87 -5.99 -7.14 -12.68
C LEU A 87 -7.42 -7.47 -12.19
N ARG A 88 -8.46 -6.90 -12.83
CA ARG A 88 -9.85 -7.21 -12.52
C ARG A 88 -10.30 -8.57 -13.08
N ALA A 89 -9.77 -8.98 -14.23
CA ALA A 89 -10.13 -10.23 -14.88
C ALA A 89 -9.60 -11.47 -14.12
N ALA A 90 -8.34 -11.42 -13.67
CA ALA A 90 -7.71 -12.55 -12.97
C ALA A 90 -6.77 -12.08 -11.84
N PRO A 91 -7.31 -11.51 -10.74
CA PRO A 91 -6.50 -10.90 -9.69
C PRO A 91 -5.40 -11.82 -9.14
N GLU A 92 -5.71 -13.08 -8.88
CA GLU A 92 -4.82 -14.08 -8.25
C GLU A 92 -3.58 -14.44 -9.09
N HIS A 93 -3.64 -14.28 -10.41
CA HIS A 93 -2.55 -14.64 -11.31
C HIS A 93 -1.57 -13.50 -11.56
N VAL A 94 -2.00 -12.26 -11.30
CA VAL A 94 -1.17 -11.06 -11.49
C VAL A 94 -0.06 -10.98 -10.45
N ASP A 95 1.14 -10.66 -10.91
CA ASP A 95 2.28 -10.34 -10.06
C ASP A 95 2.21 -8.86 -9.64
N VAL A 96 1.51 -8.61 -8.54
CA VAL A 96 1.30 -7.24 -8.01
C VAL A 96 2.61 -6.67 -7.47
N MET A 97 3.52 -7.52 -6.98
CA MET A 97 4.86 -7.07 -6.56
C MET A 97 5.65 -6.49 -7.74
N HIS A 98 5.54 -7.10 -8.92
CA HIS A 98 6.18 -6.60 -10.13
C HIS A 98 5.55 -5.30 -10.64
N LEU A 99 4.23 -5.13 -10.48
CA LEU A 99 3.56 -3.87 -10.79
C LEU A 99 4.07 -2.75 -9.88
N ASN A 100 3.98 -2.95 -8.57
CA ASN A 100 4.53 -2.03 -7.57
C ASN A 100 4.57 -2.70 -6.19
N GLN A 101 5.70 -2.62 -5.49
CA GLN A 101 5.83 -3.16 -4.13
C GLN A 101 4.83 -2.56 -3.11
N PHE A 102 4.30 -1.36 -3.37
CA PHE A 102 3.33 -0.65 -2.54
C PHE A 102 1.98 -0.45 -3.24
N TYR A 103 1.61 -1.32 -4.20
CA TYR A 103 0.46 -1.15 -5.09
C TYR A 103 -0.83 -0.70 -4.39
N PHE A 104 -1.28 -1.41 -3.35
CA PHE A 104 -2.54 -1.07 -2.67
C PHE A 104 -2.44 0.13 -1.73
N ILE A 105 -1.24 0.44 -1.23
CA ILE A 105 -1.02 1.69 -0.50
C ILE A 105 -1.13 2.84 -1.51
N LEU A 106 -0.32 2.82 -2.58
CA LEU A 106 -0.32 3.85 -3.62
C LEU A 106 -1.70 4.10 -4.21
N SER A 107 -2.48 3.05 -4.50
CA SER A 107 -3.82 3.19 -5.05
C SER A 107 -4.68 4.11 -4.16
N ARG A 108 -4.67 3.90 -2.83
CA ARG A 108 -5.38 4.78 -1.88
C ARG A 108 -4.94 6.24 -1.96
N HIS A 109 -3.67 6.52 -2.26
CA HIS A 109 -3.20 7.90 -2.42
C HIS A 109 -3.60 8.48 -3.77
N ILE A 110 -3.46 7.70 -4.85
CA ILE A 110 -3.71 8.13 -6.23
C ILE A 110 -5.21 8.34 -6.49
N VAL A 111 -6.10 7.52 -5.94
CA VAL A 111 -7.57 7.72 -6.04
C VAL A 111 -7.98 9.15 -5.66
N LYS A 112 -7.32 9.75 -4.67
CA LYS A 112 -7.62 11.11 -4.19
C LYS A 112 -7.10 12.23 -5.10
N LEU A 113 -6.25 11.90 -6.07
CA LEU A 113 -5.55 12.85 -6.94
C LEU A 113 -6.07 12.79 -8.39
N VAL A 114 -6.82 11.75 -8.73
CA VAL A 114 -7.37 11.50 -10.07
C VAL A 114 -8.84 11.97 -10.10
N PRO A 115 -9.36 12.47 -11.24
CA PRO A 115 -10.76 12.89 -11.37
C PRO A 115 -11.76 11.78 -11.01
N ASP A 116 -12.95 12.18 -10.55
CA ASP A 116 -13.90 11.30 -9.84
C ASP A 116 -14.20 9.96 -10.51
N GLU A 117 -14.49 9.91 -11.82
CA GLU A 117 -14.83 8.66 -12.50
C GLU A 117 -13.64 7.70 -12.62
N ASP A 118 -12.48 8.21 -13.05
CA ASP A 118 -11.25 7.42 -13.17
C ASP A 118 -10.73 6.98 -11.79
N GLY A 119 -10.80 7.87 -10.81
CA GLY A 119 -10.45 7.60 -9.42
C GLY A 119 -11.35 6.54 -8.79
N ARG A 120 -12.66 6.59 -9.07
CA ARG A 120 -13.62 5.58 -8.63
C ARG A 120 -13.34 4.22 -9.26
N ALA A 121 -13.11 4.16 -10.57
CA ALA A 121 -12.78 2.91 -11.26
C ALA A 121 -11.50 2.25 -10.70
N LEU A 122 -10.50 3.08 -10.37
CA LEU A 122 -9.26 2.64 -9.72
C LEU A 122 -9.53 2.12 -8.31
N ALA A 123 -10.33 2.82 -7.51
CA ALA A 123 -10.69 2.41 -6.16
C ALA A 123 -11.45 1.07 -6.15
N GLU A 124 -12.44 0.93 -7.03
CA GLU A 124 -13.23 -0.30 -7.18
C GLU A 124 -12.36 -1.48 -7.62
N THR A 125 -11.47 -1.26 -8.60
CA THR A 125 -10.53 -2.29 -9.06
C THR A 125 -9.58 -2.71 -7.94
N ALA A 126 -8.96 -1.75 -7.25
CA ALA A 126 -8.04 -2.06 -6.15
C ALA A 126 -8.74 -2.83 -5.01
N LEU A 127 -9.94 -2.40 -4.62
CA LEU A 127 -10.72 -3.08 -3.58
C LEU A 127 -11.13 -4.49 -4.01
N PHE A 128 -11.68 -4.63 -5.21
CA PHE A 128 -12.10 -5.93 -5.75
C PHE A 128 -10.92 -6.91 -5.79
N SER A 129 -9.79 -6.49 -6.36
CA SER A 129 -8.64 -7.35 -6.53
C SER A 129 -8.01 -7.74 -5.19
N PHE A 130 -7.95 -6.83 -4.21
CA PHE A 130 -7.49 -7.19 -2.86
C PHE A 130 -8.41 -8.22 -2.20
N LEU A 131 -9.73 -8.04 -2.29
CA LEU A 131 -10.70 -8.97 -1.71
C LEU A 131 -10.61 -10.36 -2.34
N GLN A 132 -10.55 -10.46 -3.67
CA GLN A 132 -10.41 -11.75 -4.35
C GLN A 132 -9.11 -12.46 -3.97
N ARG A 133 -7.99 -11.72 -3.89
CA ARG A 133 -6.67 -12.28 -3.56
C ARG A 133 -6.55 -12.65 -2.09
N SER A 134 -7.32 -12.02 -1.19
CA SER A 134 -7.23 -12.26 0.26
C SER A 134 -7.43 -13.72 0.64
N GLY A 135 -8.42 -14.40 0.04
CA GLY A 135 -8.69 -15.82 0.29
C GLY A 135 -7.50 -16.71 -0.10
N TRP A 136 -6.92 -16.45 -1.26
CA TRP A 136 -5.72 -17.15 -1.73
C TRP A 136 -4.52 -16.91 -0.81
N ILE A 137 -4.27 -15.67 -0.39
CA ILE A 137 -3.18 -15.31 0.53
C ILE A 137 -3.33 -16.02 1.87
N LEU A 138 -4.54 -16.02 2.44
CA LEU A 138 -4.84 -16.72 3.69
C LEU A 138 -4.59 -18.22 3.54
N ASN A 139 -5.03 -18.82 2.43
CA ASN A 139 -4.80 -20.23 2.15
C ASN A 139 -3.30 -20.57 2.07
N CYS A 140 -2.50 -19.73 1.41
CA CYS A 140 -1.04 -19.86 1.37
C CYS A 140 -0.42 -19.78 2.77
N ALA A 141 -0.88 -18.84 3.61
CA ALA A 141 -0.38 -18.67 4.97
C ALA A 141 -0.69 -19.87 5.88
N LEU A 142 -1.86 -20.50 5.70
CA LEU A 142 -2.30 -21.64 6.51
C LEU A 142 -1.63 -22.97 6.11
N HIS A 143 -1.44 -23.20 4.81
CA HIS A 143 -1.09 -24.54 4.30
C HIS A 143 0.26 -24.63 3.61
N GLN A 144 0.73 -23.57 2.93
CA GLN A 144 1.87 -23.68 2.00
C GLN A 144 3.20 -23.25 2.63
N GLY A 145 3.18 -22.61 3.81
CA GLY A 145 4.35 -22.24 4.62
C GLY A 145 5.32 -21.24 4.00
N SER A 146 5.30 -21.07 2.67
CA SER A 146 6.17 -20.19 1.91
C SER A 146 5.41 -18.96 1.43
N LYS A 147 6.02 -17.78 1.62
CA LYS A 147 5.47 -16.51 1.17
C LYS A 147 5.58 -16.42 -0.35
N SER A 148 4.48 -16.12 -1.02
CA SER A 148 4.49 -15.86 -2.46
C SER A 148 5.32 -14.61 -2.78
N LYS A 149 6.04 -14.63 -3.91
CA LYS A 149 6.80 -13.47 -4.41
C LYS A 149 5.92 -12.45 -5.14
N LYS A 150 4.66 -12.82 -5.45
CA LYS A 150 3.73 -12.04 -6.28
C LYS A 150 2.86 -11.03 -5.52
N ILE A 151 3.06 -10.92 -4.20
CA ILE A 151 2.20 -10.14 -3.31
C ILE A 151 2.87 -8.83 -2.91
N ASP A 152 2.11 -7.74 -2.84
CA ASP A 152 2.65 -6.44 -2.45
C ASP A 152 2.90 -6.35 -0.92
N SER A 153 3.35 -5.19 -0.44
CA SER A 153 3.59 -4.96 0.99
C SER A 153 2.33 -5.08 1.88
N THR A 154 1.14 -4.76 1.35
CA THR A 154 -0.13 -4.81 2.07
C THR A 154 -0.57 -6.26 2.25
N GLU A 155 -0.52 -7.02 1.17
CA GLU A 155 -0.80 -8.44 1.13
C GLU A 155 0.23 -9.25 1.94
N ALA A 156 1.50 -8.83 1.91
CA ALA A 156 2.54 -9.41 2.75
C ALA A 156 2.25 -9.23 4.25
N GLN A 157 1.62 -8.12 4.66
CA GLN A 157 1.18 -7.94 6.04
C GLN A 157 0.06 -8.92 6.37
N LEU A 158 -0.96 -9.04 5.51
CA LEU A 158 -2.04 -10.01 5.70
C LEU A 158 -1.50 -11.44 5.83
N TYR A 159 -0.59 -11.84 4.93
CA TYR A 159 0.08 -13.14 5.00
C TYR A 159 0.79 -13.35 6.33
N ARG A 160 1.58 -12.36 6.78
CA ARG A 160 2.37 -12.47 8.01
C ARG A 160 1.48 -12.63 9.24
N GLU A 161 0.42 -11.82 9.34
CA GLU A 161 -0.51 -11.91 10.47
C GLU A 161 -1.26 -13.25 10.46
N ALA A 162 -1.73 -13.71 9.30
CA ALA A 162 -2.39 -15.01 9.17
C ALA A 162 -1.45 -16.18 9.54
N PHE A 163 -0.20 -16.15 9.04
CA PHE A 163 0.80 -17.17 9.35
C PHE A 163 1.14 -17.18 10.84
N ASN A 164 1.34 -16.01 11.45
CA ASN A 164 1.62 -15.89 12.88
C ASN A 164 0.46 -16.43 13.72
N CYS A 165 -0.78 -16.08 13.38
CA CYS A 165 -1.98 -16.60 14.04
C CYS A 165 -2.06 -18.13 13.94
N ALA A 166 -1.83 -18.69 12.76
CA ALA A 166 -1.83 -20.14 12.54
C ALA A 166 -0.74 -20.85 13.37
N MET A 167 0.47 -20.28 13.40
CA MET A 167 1.58 -20.80 14.20
C MET A 167 1.30 -20.74 15.70
N GLN A 168 0.74 -19.63 16.19
CA GLN A 168 0.36 -19.49 17.60
C GLN A 168 -0.74 -20.49 17.99
N PHE A 169 -1.76 -20.64 17.14
CA PHE A 169 -2.82 -21.61 17.35
C PHE A 169 -2.29 -23.04 17.38
N SER A 170 -1.44 -23.43 16.43
CA SER A 170 -0.81 -24.75 16.38
C SER A 170 0.02 -25.03 17.63
N ARG A 171 0.83 -24.07 18.08
CA ARG A 171 1.60 -24.20 19.34
C ARG A 171 0.69 -24.38 20.55
N TRP A 172 -0.34 -23.55 20.67
CA TRP A 172 -1.31 -23.64 21.76
C TRP A 172 -2.03 -25.00 21.75
N PHE A 173 -2.54 -25.42 20.60
CA PHE A 173 -3.29 -26.66 20.43
C PHE A 173 -2.44 -27.88 20.79
N ASN A 174 -1.21 -27.96 20.26
CA ASN A 174 -0.29 -29.07 20.54
C ASN A 174 0.16 -29.08 22.00
N SER A 175 0.36 -27.92 22.63
CA SER A 175 0.70 -27.84 24.05
C SER A 175 -0.41 -28.42 24.93
N ARG A 176 -1.68 -28.14 24.62
CA ARG A 176 -2.83 -28.68 25.37
C ARG A 176 -3.00 -30.18 25.15
N GLN A 177 -2.83 -30.66 23.92
CA GLN A 177 -2.85 -32.10 23.65
C GLN A 177 -1.74 -32.85 24.41
N ALA A 178 -0.53 -32.29 24.45
CA ALA A 178 0.57 -32.88 25.20
C ALA A 178 0.28 -32.95 26.71
N ILE A 179 -0.40 -31.93 27.27
CA ILE A 179 -0.83 -31.93 28.68
C ILE A 179 -1.89 -33.01 28.94
N CYS A 180 -2.90 -33.14 28.07
CA CYS A 180 -3.93 -34.17 28.22
C CYS A 180 -3.34 -35.57 28.17
N ARG A 181 -2.47 -35.85 27.17
CA ARG A 181 -1.80 -37.15 27.05
C ARG A 181 -0.99 -37.52 28.29
N LYS A 182 -0.29 -36.56 28.91
CA LYS A 182 0.47 -36.79 30.14
C LYS A 182 -0.42 -37.14 31.34
N ARG A 183 -1.64 -36.57 31.41
CA ARG A 183 -2.61 -36.88 32.49
C ARG A 183 -3.20 -38.28 32.32
N ASP A 184 -3.54 -38.65 31.09
CA ASP A 184 -4.08 -39.99 30.82
C ASP A 184 -3.05 -41.09 31.12
N SER A 185 -1.75 -40.85 30.85
CA SER A 185 -0.69 -41.79 31.20
C SER A 185 -0.41 -41.89 32.71
N SER A 186 -0.73 -40.86 33.51
CA SER A 186 -0.53 -40.88 34.97
C SER A 186 -1.65 -41.56 35.77
N HIS A 187 -2.72 -42.01 35.10
CA HIS A 187 -3.82 -42.75 35.72
C HIS A 187 -3.73 -44.27 35.47
N LEU A 188 -2.66 -44.74 34.84
CA LEU A 188 -2.40 -46.16 34.54
C LEU A 188 -1.23 -46.75 35.37
N ASP A 189 -0.67 -45.98 36.29
CA ASP A 189 0.25 -46.42 37.35
C ASP A 189 -0.45 -46.31 38.72
#